data_AF-A0A7U5Y0G2-F1
#
_entry.id   AF-A0A7U5Y0G2-F1
#
_cell.length_a   1.000
_cell.length_b   1.000
_cell.length_c   1.000
_cell.angle_alpha   90.00
_cell.angle_beta   90.00
_cell.angle_gamma   90.00
#
_symmetry.space_group_name_H-M   'P 1'
#
loop_
_entity.id
_entity.type
_entity.pdbx_description
1 polymer ?
#
loop_
_entity_poly.entity_id
_entity_poly.type
_entity_poly.pdbx_seq_one_letter_code
_entity_poly.pdbx_strand_id
1 'polypeptide(L)'
;MAAASVLVACPAAAQSAAPAQAACAATASRAAGLKFVPLSESLSELSISVAGSQDRLKLAHAALLQGPCASDAAATRMSLVLFKDGTVFAAHANDRFSHSPNLTGQKLGIHPAGDPHPALPQGRFIMASQVDKARTAAGEHALDVGVWQANGAYVVAAYTQHAGVFSAPVELLRSTQPIRSVTYFPSPDSNSGTLGLLADRGDSLASINLDWNHEALSRTLRAQK
;
A
#
# COMPACT_ATOMS: atom_id res chain seq x y z
N MET A 1 43.43 -51.18 -46.42
CA MET A 1 43.66 -50.03 -45.53
C MET A 1 42.31 -49.36 -45.28
N ALA A 2 41.76 -49.52 -44.08
CA ALA A 2 40.48 -48.94 -43.68
C ALA A 2 40.77 -47.88 -42.60
N ALA A 3 40.28 -46.66 -42.79
CA ALA A 3 40.31 -45.61 -41.79
C ALA A 3 38.88 -45.40 -41.28
N ALA A 4 38.67 -45.69 -39.99
CA ALA A 4 37.42 -45.46 -39.29
C ALA A 4 37.43 -44.06 -38.69
N SER A 5 36.45 -43.24 -39.04
CA SER A 5 36.20 -41.93 -38.40
C SER A 5 35.17 -42.11 -37.30
N VAL A 6 35.58 -41.99 -36.04
CA VAL A 6 34.69 -41.98 -34.88
C VAL A 6 34.21 -40.54 -34.67
N LEU A 7 32.94 -40.27 -34.97
CA LEU A 7 32.27 -39.01 -34.59
C LEU A 7 31.80 -39.13 -33.14
N VAL A 8 32.44 -38.37 -32.25
CA VAL A 8 32.01 -38.17 -30.87
C VAL A 8 30.79 -37.24 -30.88
N ALA A 9 29.62 -37.76 -30.51
CA ALA A 9 28.42 -36.97 -30.30
C ALA A 9 28.45 -36.36 -28.88
N CYS A 10 28.53 -35.04 -28.79
CA CYS A 10 28.28 -34.30 -27.55
C CYS A 10 26.77 -34.28 -27.25
N PRO A 11 26.31 -34.66 -26.05
CA PRO A 11 24.92 -34.46 -25.67
C PRO A 11 24.68 -32.95 -25.43
N ALA A 12 23.78 -32.38 -26.22
CA ALA A 12 23.25 -31.05 -25.96
C ALA A 12 22.46 -31.08 -24.64
N ALA A 13 23.01 -30.45 -23.60
CA ALA A 13 22.30 -30.19 -22.36
C ALA A 13 21.10 -29.28 -22.69
N ALA A 14 19.90 -29.84 -22.63
CA ALA A 14 18.66 -29.07 -22.64
C ALA A 14 18.64 -28.19 -21.39
N GLN A 15 19.10 -26.95 -21.54
CA GLN A 15 18.87 -25.91 -20.55
C GLN A 15 17.37 -25.62 -20.55
N SER A 16 16.66 -26.20 -19.58
CA SER A 16 15.32 -25.74 -19.22
C SER A 16 15.44 -24.29 -18.78
N ALA A 17 15.19 -23.36 -19.70
CA ALA A 17 15.00 -21.97 -19.37
C ALA A 17 13.87 -21.91 -18.34
N ALA A 18 14.18 -21.41 -17.15
CA ALA A 18 13.17 -21.08 -16.17
C ALA A 18 12.12 -20.20 -16.88
N PRO A 19 10.81 -20.49 -16.73
CA PRO A 19 9.79 -19.68 -17.38
C PRO A 19 10.01 -18.23 -16.94
N ALA A 20 10.26 -17.36 -17.91
CA ALA A 20 10.32 -15.93 -17.69
C ALA A 20 9.02 -15.57 -16.96
N GLN A 21 9.13 -14.95 -15.78
CA GLN A 21 7.98 -14.35 -15.09
C GLN A 21 7.26 -13.49 -16.12
N ALA A 22 6.10 -13.97 -16.59
CA ALA A 22 5.32 -13.27 -17.59
C ALA A 22 4.98 -11.92 -16.97
N ALA A 23 5.58 -10.84 -17.49
CA ALA A 23 5.29 -9.50 -17.06
C ALA A 23 3.77 -9.32 -17.12
N CYS A 24 3.17 -8.89 -16.02
CA CYS A 24 1.73 -8.77 -15.92
C CYS A 24 1.23 -7.70 -16.88
N ALA A 25 0.77 -8.12 -18.05
CA ALA A 25 0.26 -7.24 -19.10
C ALA A 25 -0.86 -6.34 -18.55
N ALA A 26 -0.94 -5.09 -19.05
CA ALA A 26 -1.91 -4.07 -18.66
C ALA A 26 -3.30 -4.35 -19.26
N THR A 27 -3.86 -5.51 -18.95
CA THR A 27 -5.10 -6.03 -19.51
C THR A 27 -6.01 -6.56 -18.41
N ALA A 28 -7.30 -6.74 -18.72
CA ALA A 28 -8.30 -7.29 -17.78
C ALA A 28 -7.91 -8.68 -17.22
N SER A 29 -7.06 -9.42 -17.94
CA SER A 29 -6.50 -10.71 -17.50
C SER A 29 -5.59 -10.60 -16.26
N ARG A 30 -5.08 -9.41 -15.92
CA ARG A 30 -4.21 -9.21 -14.74
C ARG A 30 -4.94 -9.51 -13.42
N ALA A 31 -6.25 -9.31 -13.39
CA ALA A 31 -7.06 -9.62 -12.22
C ALA A 31 -7.60 -11.06 -12.23
N ALA A 32 -7.27 -11.86 -13.26
CA ALA A 32 -7.66 -13.26 -13.31
C ALA A 32 -6.95 -14.05 -12.21
N GLY A 33 -7.73 -14.72 -11.35
CA GLY A 33 -7.22 -15.47 -10.21
C GLY A 33 -6.70 -14.60 -9.06
N LEU A 34 -6.88 -13.27 -9.13
CA LEU A 34 -6.62 -12.39 -7.99
C LEU A 34 -7.68 -12.65 -6.90
N LYS A 35 -7.24 -12.78 -5.65
CA LYS A 35 -8.13 -12.99 -4.50
C LYS A 35 -7.50 -12.48 -3.21
N PHE A 36 -8.37 -12.11 -2.26
CA PHE A 36 -7.96 -11.88 -0.89
C PHE A 36 -8.17 -13.17 -0.10
N VAL A 37 -7.10 -13.71 0.48
CA VAL A 37 -7.18 -14.87 1.37
C VAL A 37 -7.02 -14.40 2.81
N PRO A 38 -8.05 -14.49 3.66
CA PRO A 38 -8.00 -13.98 5.03
C PRO A 38 -6.82 -14.54 5.82
N LEU A 39 -6.20 -13.67 6.62
CA LEU A 39 -5.18 -13.99 7.61
C LEU A 39 -5.79 -13.85 9.00
N SER A 40 -5.49 -14.80 9.88
CA SER A 40 -5.92 -14.78 11.29
C SER A 40 -4.77 -14.36 12.22
N GLU A 41 -3.99 -13.37 11.79
CA GLU A 41 -2.79 -12.92 12.48
C GLU A 41 -3.02 -11.59 13.20
N SER A 42 -2.33 -11.42 14.32
CA SER A 42 -2.23 -10.17 15.07
C SER A 42 -1.27 -9.18 14.40
N LEU A 43 -1.31 -7.91 14.82
CA LEU A 43 -0.37 -6.89 14.32
C LEU A 43 1.09 -7.25 14.60
N SER A 44 1.39 -7.83 15.77
CA SER A 44 2.73 -8.28 16.09
C SER A 44 3.24 -9.37 15.15
N GLU A 45 2.39 -10.31 14.75
CA GLU A 45 2.73 -11.36 13.78
C GLU A 45 2.89 -10.81 12.35
N LEU A 46 2.19 -9.71 12.05
CA LEU A 46 2.40 -8.89 10.86
C LEU A 46 3.61 -7.94 10.98
N SER A 47 4.36 -8.00 12.08
CA SER A 47 5.51 -7.13 12.39
C SER A 47 5.17 -5.63 12.46
N ILE A 48 3.95 -5.31 12.88
CA ILE A 48 3.43 -3.95 13.05
C ILE A 48 3.30 -3.62 14.54
N SER A 49 3.85 -2.48 14.93
CA SER A 49 3.73 -1.90 16.27
C SER A 49 3.01 -0.56 16.18
N VAL A 50 1.90 -0.41 16.90
CA VAL A 50 1.15 0.86 16.99
C VAL A 50 1.87 1.79 17.99
N ALA A 51 1.98 3.07 17.65
CA ALA A 51 2.66 4.06 18.47
C ALA A 51 1.71 4.72 19.50
N GLY A 52 2.25 5.01 20.69
CA GLY A 52 1.57 5.76 21.75
C GLY A 52 0.50 4.97 22.53
N SER A 53 -0.06 5.61 23.56
CA SER A 53 -1.11 5.05 24.45
C SER A 53 -2.54 5.24 23.93
N GLN A 54 -2.69 5.64 22.67
CA GLN A 54 -3.99 6.08 22.18
C GLN A 54 -4.69 4.93 21.47
N ASP A 55 -5.92 4.65 21.90
CA ASP A 55 -6.88 3.64 21.43
C ASP A 55 -7.27 3.73 19.93
N ARG A 56 -6.32 4.05 19.06
CA ARG A 56 -6.59 4.68 17.77
C ARG A 56 -6.53 3.73 16.60
N LEU A 57 -5.69 2.69 16.60
CA LEU A 57 -5.64 1.75 15.48
C LEU A 57 -5.91 0.33 15.96
N LYS A 58 -6.99 -0.26 15.45
CA LYS A 58 -7.38 -1.64 15.76
C LYS A 58 -7.38 -2.45 14.49
N LEU A 59 -6.75 -3.62 14.51
CA LEU A 59 -6.79 -4.52 13.37
C LEU A 59 -8.24 -4.96 13.12
N ALA A 60 -8.79 -4.54 11.99
CA ALA A 60 -10.13 -4.91 11.56
C ALA A 60 -10.08 -6.18 10.69
N HIS A 61 -9.14 -6.21 9.75
CA HIS A 61 -8.99 -7.32 8.83
C HIS A 61 -7.57 -7.38 8.26
N ALA A 62 -7.07 -8.59 8.00
CA ALA A 62 -5.86 -8.82 7.21
C ALA A 62 -6.12 -9.94 6.20
N ALA A 63 -5.55 -9.83 5.01
CA ALA A 63 -5.61 -10.86 3.99
C ALA A 63 -4.35 -10.86 3.12
N LEU A 64 -3.95 -12.03 2.62
CA LEU A 64 -3.00 -12.13 1.54
C LEU A 64 -3.67 -11.76 0.23
N LEU A 65 -3.06 -10.84 -0.52
CA LEU A 65 -3.38 -10.65 -1.92
C LEU A 65 -2.63 -11.72 -2.72
N GLN A 66 -3.38 -12.69 -3.25
CA GLN A 66 -2.85 -13.78 -4.06
C GLN A 66 -3.30 -13.66 -5.51
N GLY A 67 -2.48 -14.16 -6.42
CA GLY A 67 -2.78 -14.23 -7.84
C GLY A 67 -1.51 -14.05 -8.67
N PRO A 68 -1.54 -14.39 -9.97
CA PRO A 68 -0.36 -14.32 -10.84
C PRO A 68 0.30 -12.94 -10.88
N CYS A 69 -0.49 -11.88 -10.63
CA CYS A 69 -0.07 -10.49 -10.71
C CYS A 69 -0.16 -9.72 -9.40
N ALA A 70 -0.37 -10.41 -8.27
CA ALA A 70 -0.50 -9.76 -6.98
C ALA A 70 0.71 -8.86 -6.64
N SER A 71 1.92 -9.28 -6.99
CA SER A 71 3.17 -8.53 -6.75
C SER A 71 3.26 -7.17 -7.46
N ASP A 72 2.40 -6.90 -8.44
CA ASP A 72 2.28 -5.61 -9.14
C ASP A 72 1.25 -4.65 -8.52
N ALA A 73 0.57 -5.07 -7.46
CA ALA A 73 -0.23 -4.16 -6.66
C ALA A 73 0.67 -3.09 -6.02
N ALA A 74 0.27 -1.83 -6.21
CA ALA A 74 0.88 -0.65 -5.62
C ALA A 74 0.12 -0.21 -4.36
N ALA A 75 -1.21 -0.34 -4.36
CA ALA A 75 -2.02 -0.07 -3.19
C ALA A 75 -3.30 -0.91 -3.11
N THR A 76 -3.82 -1.03 -1.88
CA THR A 76 -5.15 -1.56 -1.62
C THR A 76 -5.94 -0.56 -0.80
N ARG A 77 -7.23 -0.41 -1.11
CA ARG A 77 -8.18 0.39 -0.32
C ARG A 77 -9.49 -0.35 -0.25
N MET A 78 -9.80 -0.91 0.91
CA MET A 78 -10.95 -1.82 1.09
C MET A 78 -10.89 -2.95 0.04
N SER A 79 -11.95 -3.13 -0.73
CA SER A 79 -12.05 -4.10 -1.83
C SER A 79 -11.38 -3.67 -3.13
N LEU A 80 -10.62 -2.57 -3.15
CA LEU A 80 -9.94 -2.07 -4.36
C LEU A 80 -8.46 -2.45 -4.36
N VAL A 81 -7.94 -2.78 -5.53
CA VAL A 81 -6.51 -2.99 -5.81
C VAL A 81 -6.08 -2.01 -6.91
N LEU A 82 -5.13 -1.15 -6.61
CA LEU A 82 -4.45 -0.26 -7.54
C LEU A 82 -3.12 -0.89 -7.96
N PHE A 83 -2.90 -1.03 -9.25
CA PHE A 83 -1.63 -1.51 -9.80
C PHE A 83 -0.66 -0.37 -10.10
N LYS A 84 0.63 -0.70 -10.24
CA LYS A 84 1.71 0.27 -10.51
C LYS A 84 1.49 1.13 -11.75
N ASP A 85 0.75 0.63 -12.74
CA ASP A 85 0.40 1.38 -13.96
C ASP A 85 -0.84 2.28 -13.82
N GLY A 86 -1.41 2.38 -12.61
CA GLY A 86 -2.56 3.21 -12.32
C GLY A 86 -3.91 2.53 -12.52
N THR A 87 -3.95 1.30 -13.07
CA THR A 87 -5.21 0.57 -13.26
C THR A 87 -5.80 0.12 -11.91
N VAL A 88 -7.13 0.25 -11.76
CA VAL A 88 -7.84 -0.09 -10.53
C VAL A 88 -8.80 -1.23 -10.78
N PHE A 89 -8.78 -2.24 -9.92
CA PHE A 89 -9.75 -3.34 -9.92
C PHE A 89 -10.50 -3.37 -8.61
N ALA A 90 -11.80 -3.66 -8.67
CA ALA A 90 -12.66 -3.83 -7.51
C ALA A 90 -13.01 -5.30 -7.33
N ALA A 91 -12.83 -5.81 -6.11
CA ALA A 91 -13.29 -7.13 -5.69
C ALA A 91 -14.80 -7.10 -5.45
N HIS A 92 -15.49 -8.10 -5.97
CA HIS A 92 -16.91 -8.35 -5.78
C HIS A 92 -17.11 -9.54 -4.84
N ALA A 93 -18.33 -9.72 -4.32
CA ALA A 93 -18.67 -10.73 -3.33
C ALA A 93 -18.43 -12.20 -3.77
N ASN A 94 -18.20 -12.45 -5.05
CA ASN A 94 -17.91 -13.77 -5.63
C ASN A 94 -16.42 -13.96 -5.97
N ASP A 95 -15.54 -13.23 -5.28
CA ASP A 95 -14.09 -13.20 -5.51
C ASP A 95 -13.68 -12.84 -6.95
N ARG A 96 -14.61 -12.25 -7.73
CA ARG A 96 -14.28 -11.71 -9.05
C ARG A 96 -13.80 -10.29 -8.89
N PHE A 97 -12.76 -9.97 -9.65
CA PHE A 97 -12.29 -8.61 -9.80
C PHE A 97 -12.74 -8.05 -11.14
N SER A 98 -13.22 -6.80 -11.14
CA SER A 98 -13.53 -6.08 -12.37
C SER A 98 -12.73 -4.78 -12.46
N HIS A 99 -12.29 -4.46 -13.67
CA HIS A 99 -11.65 -3.17 -13.94
C HIS A 99 -12.63 -2.03 -13.61
N SER A 100 -12.13 -1.01 -12.90
CA SER A 100 -12.88 0.17 -12.47
C SER A 100 -12.30 1.43 -13.14
N PRO A 101 -12.57 1.66 -14.43
CA PRO A 101 -11.91 2.70 -15.22
C PRO A 101 -12.19 4.13 -14.71
N ASN A 102 -13.25 4.31 -13.94
CA ASN A 102 -13.63 5.61 -13.38
C ASN A 102 -12.82 5.99 -12.13
N LEU A 103 -12.05 5.05 -11.57
CA LEU A 103 -11.21 5.25 -10.41
C LEU A 103 -9.74 5.36 -10.83
N THR A 104 -9.03 6.28 -10.19
CA THR A 104 -7.59 6.50 -10.33
C THR A 104 -6.99 6.69 -8.95
N GLY A 105 -5.68 6.49 -8.77
CA GLY A 105 -5.01 6.73 -7.48
C GLY A 105 -5.35 8.11 -6.89
N GLN A 106 -5.37 9.16 -7.72
CA GLN A 106 -5.77 10.51 -7.32
C GLN A 106 -7.22 10.59 -6.79
N LYS A 107 -8.19 9.94 -7.47
CA LYS A 107 -9.58 9.85 -6.98
C LYS A 107 -9.70 8.99 -5.72
N LEU A 108 -8.72 8.13 -5.44
CA LEU A 108 -8.61 7.41 -4.18
C LEU A 108 -7.93 8.25 -3.08
N GLY A 109 -7.56 9.50 -3.36
CA GLY A 109 -6.88 10.39 -2.42
C GLY A 109 -5.40 10.04 -2.22
N ILE A 110 -4.76 9.32 -3.14
CA ILE A 110 -3.34 8.95 -3.06
C ILE A 110 -2.47 10.09 -3.59
N HIS A 111 -1.51 10.49 -2.77
CA HIS A 111 -0.41 11.42 -3.01
C HIS A 111 0.90 10.63 -3.21
N PRO A 112 1.48 10.62 -4.41
CA PRO A 112 2.73 9.89 -4.68
C PRO A 112 3.95 10.53 -4.00
N ALA A 113 5.09 9.85 -4.04
CA ALA A 113 6.35 10.28 -3.42
C ALA A 113 6.84 11.69 -3.80
N GLY A 114 6.41 12.22 -4.96
CA GLY A 114 6.81 13.54 -5.47
C GLY A 114 5.93 14.69 -4.98
N ASP A 115 4.79 14.41 -4.34
CA ASP A 115 3.92 15.46 -3.82
C ASP A 115 4.57 16.14 -2.59
N PRO A 116 4.29 17.44 -2.35
CA PRO A 116 4.78 18.12 -1.16
C PRO A 116 4.36 17.42 0.15
N HIS A 117 5.31 17.17 1.05
CA HIS A 117 5.09 16.46 2.31
C HIS A 117 6.04 16.98 3.40
N PRO A 118 5.73 16.79 4.70
CA PRO A 118 6.69 17.07 5.77
C PRO A 118 7.88 16.12 5.70
N ALA A 119 9.05 16.60 6.09
CA ALA A 119 10.23 15.75 6.25
C ALA A 119 10.13 14.93 7.54
N LEU A 120 10.48 13.65 7.44
CA LEU A 120 10.83 12.83 8.60
C LEU A 120 12.37 12.70 8.61
N PRO A 121 13.08 13.02 9.70
CA PRO A 121 14.55 12.95 9.73
C PRO A 121 15.07 11.59 9.26
N GLN A 122 16.00 11.60 8.30
CA GLN A 122 16.56 10.38 7.68
C GLN A 122 15.51 9.43 7.08
N GLY A 123 14.32 9.96 6.77
CA GLY A 123 13.21 9.22 6.19
C GLY A 123 13.06 9.48 4.70
N ARG A 124 12.87 8.43 3.92
CA ARG A 124 12.42 8.52 2.52
C ARG A 124 10.91 8.40 2.48
N PHE A 125 10.22 9.44 2.03
CA PHE A 125 8.78 9.39 1.81
C PHE A 125 8.44 8.44 0.66
N ILE A 126 7.35 7.70 0.81
CA ILE A 126 6.87 6.71 -0.17
C ILE A 126 5.59 7.22 -0.83
N MET A 127 4.59 7.58 -0.02
CA MET A 127 3.31 8.09 -0.47
C MET A 127 2.48 8.57 0.73
N ALA A 128 1.41 9.34 0.50
CA ALA A 128 0.39 9.66 1.50
C ALA A 128 -1.03 9.52 0.96
N SER A 129 -1.99 9.35 1.86
CA SER A 129 -3.40 9.31 1.51
C SER A 129 -4.14 10.41 2.26
N GLN A 130 -5.01 11.10 1.54
CA GLN A 130 -5.90 12.11 2.11
C GLN A 130 -6.91 11.46 3.06
N VAL A 131 -7.03 12.03 4.25
CA VAL A 131 -7.98 11.65 5.30
C VAL A 131 -9.13 12.64 5.34
N ASP A 132 -8.80 13.93 5.40
CA ASP A 132 -9.75 15.03 5.48
C ASP A 132 -9.23 16.24 4.70
N LYS A 133 -10.15 17.02 4.15
CA LYS A 133 -9.86 18.28 3.46
C LYS A 133 -11.00 19.26 3.67
N ALA A 134 -10.69 20.37 4.34
CA ALA A 134 -11.61 21.46 4.61
C ALA A 134 -11.04 22.78 4.07
N ARG A 135 -11.87 23.58 3.40
CA ARG A 135 -11.53 24.95 3.03
C ARG A 135 -12.26 25.92 3.94
N THR A 136 -11.51 26.78 4.62
CA THR A 136 -12.05 27.81 5.51
C THR A 136 -11.59 29.20 5.06
N ALA A 137 -12.14 30.26 5.65
CA ALA A 137 -11.68 31.62 5.41
C ALA A 137 -10.20 31.84 5.80
N ALA A 138 -9.66 31.02 6.71
CA ALA A 138 -8.26 31.08 7.15
C ALA A 138 -7.29 30.31 6.22
N GLY A 139 -7.82 29.61 5.23
CA GLY A 139 -7.05 28.80 4.30
C GLY A 139 -7.57 27.37 4.16
N GLU A 140 -6.85 26.60 3.36
CA GLU A 140 -7.08 25.17 3.19
C GLU A 140 -6.39 24.40 4.31
N HIS A 141 -7.14 23.50 4.94
CA HIS A 141 -6.67 22.55 5.92
C HIS A 141 -6.84 21.14 5.35
N ALA A 142 -5.75 20.40 5.25
CA ALA A 142 -5.76 18.98 4.89
C ALA A 142 -5.16 18.15 6.03
N LEU A 143 -5.73 16.97 6.26
CA LEU A 143 -5.13 15.91 7.08
C LEU A 143 -4.79 14.77 6.13
N ASP A 144 -3.53 14.36 6.17
CA ASP A 144 -3.02 13.25 5.39
C ASP A 144 -2.36 12.22 6.31
N VAL A 145 -2.27 10.99 5.82
CA VAL A 145 -1.48 9.93 6.43
C VAL A 145 -0.45 9.43 5.43
N GLY A 146 0.83 9.49 5.81
CA GLY A 146 1.96 9.12 4.95
C GLY A 146 2.69 7.88 5.41
N VAL A 147 3.49 7.30 4.51
CA VAL A 147 4.49 6.27 4.81
C VAL A 147 5.87 6.79 4.48
N TRP A 148 6.80 6.58 5.42
CA TRP A 148 8.23 6.83 5.24
C TRP A 148 9.02 5.56 5.52
N GLN A 149 10.08 5.32 4.77
CA GLN A 149 11.13 4.39 5.17
C GLN A 149 12.18 5.15 5.96
N ALA A 150 12.37 4.83 7.25
CA ALA A 150 13.30 5.51 8.14
C ALA A 150 13.93 4.53 9.14
N ASN A 151 15.25 4.63 9.35
CA ASN A 151 15.99 3.85 10.34
C ASN A 151 15.75 2.33 10.25
N GLY A 152 15.72 1.78 9.03
CA GLY A 152 15.49 0.36 8.80
C GLY A 152 14.05 -0.12 9.02
N ALA A 153 13.10 0.79 9.26
CA ALA A 153 11.69 0.50 9.44
C ALA A 153 10.82 1.34 8.49
N TYR A 154 9.54 0.98 8.43
CA TYR A 154 8.51 1.72 7.72
C TYR A 154 7.61 2.38 8.75
N VAL A 155 7.52 3.70 8.70
CA VAL A 155 6.79 4.55 9.65
C VAL A 155 5.56 5.08 8.94
N VAL A 156 4.40 4.85 9.53
CA VAL A 156 3.15 5.48 9.09
C VAL A 156 2.82 6.59 10.07
N ALA A 157 2.65 7.80 9.57
CA ALA A 157 2.42 8.99 10.39
C ALA A 157 1.37 9.90 9.77
N ALA A 158 0.56 10.54 10.61
CA ALA A 158 -0.39 11.57 10.19
C ALA A 158 0.24 12.96 10.30
N TYR A 159 -0.17 13.86 9.43
CA TYR A 159 0.25 15.26 9.45
C TYR A 159 -0.84 16.14 8.84
N THR A 160 -0.83 17.42 9.19
CA THR A 160 -1.71 18.41 8.59
C THR A 160 -0.95 19.36 7.69
N GLN A 161 -1.65 19.88 6.69
CA GLN A 161 -1.22 21.02 5.90
C GLN A 161 -2.19 22.18 6.14
N HIS A 162 -1.66 23.34 6.52
CA HIS A 162 -2.42 24.57 6.67
C HIS A 162 -1.77 25.68 5.85
N ALA A 163 -2.49 26.22 4.86
CA ALA A 163 -2.01 27.30 3.98
C ALA A 163 -0.60 27.04 3.37
N GLY A 164 -0.31 25.77 3.02
CA GLY A 164 0.96 25.36 2.43
C GLY A 164 2.05 24.96 3.43
N VAL A 165 1.84 25.17 4.74
CA VAL A 165 2.76 24.79 5.80
C VAL A 165 2.36 23.43 6.38
N PHE A 166 3.34 22.53 6.53
CA PHE A 166 3.11 21.20 7.11
C PHE A 166 3.39 21.17 8.60
N SER A 167 2.56 20.47 9.36
CA SER A 167 2.85 20.13 10.76
C SER A 167 3.98 19.12 10.87
N ALA A 168 4.55 18.99 12.06
CA ALA A 168 5.38 17.83 12.37
C ALA A 168 4.52 16.54 12.25
N PRO A 169 5.04 15.46 11.61
CA PRO A 169 4.33 14.20 11.56
C PRO A 169 4.17 13.57 12.94
N VAL A 170 2.98 13.02 13.22
CA VAL A 170 2.69 12.23 14.41
C VAL A 170 2.65 10.77 14.01
N GLU A 171 3.60 9.99 14.52
CA GLU A 171 3.68 8.55 14.27
C GLU A 171 2.43 7.83 14.75
N LEU A 172 1.85 7.01 13.87
CA LEU A 172 0.68 6.17 14.16
C LEU A 172 1.11 4.71 14.38
N LEU A 173 2.00 4.21 13.54
CA LEU A 173 2.55 2.86 13.65
C LEU A 173 3.89 2.75 12.95
N ARG A 174 4.55 1.63 13.22
CA ARG A 174 5.82 1.21 12.62
C ARG A 174 5.75 -0.24 12.20
N SER A 175 6.38 -0.56 11.08
CA SER A 175 6.54 -1.92 10.57
C SER A 175 8.00 -2.21 10.29
N THR A 176 8.48 -3.40 10.63
CA THR A 176 9.79 -3.87 10.14
C THR A 176 9.71 -4.49 8.75
N GLN A 177 8.50 -4.86 8.31
CA GLN A 177 8.24 -5.30 6.94
C GLN A 177 7.98 -4.09 6.02
N PRO A 178 8.40 -4.17 4.74
CA PRO A 178 8.10 -3.13 3.77
C PRO A 178 6.62 -2.80 3.64
N ILE A 179 6.27 -1.53 3.86
CA ILE A 179 4.93 -1.00 3.53
C ILE A 179 5.05 -0.29 2.18
N ARG A 180 4.27 -0.75 1.20
CA ARG A 180 4.20 -0.18 -0.15
C ARG A 180 3.31 1.04 -0.20
N SER A 181 2.23 1.03 0.57
CA SER A 181 1.24 2.11 0.57
C SER A 181 0.41 2.14 1.83
N VAL A 182 -0.15 3.32 2.06
CA VAL A 182 -1.21 3.57 3.03
C VAL A 182 -2.40 4.21 2.30
N THR A 183 -3.61 3.83 2.64
CA THR A 183 -4.84 4.44 2.11
C THR A 183 -5.81 4.71 3.25
N TYR A 184 -6.77 5.61 3.02
CA TYR A 184 -7.83 5.88 4.00
C TYR A 184 -9.21 5.87 3.35
N PHE A 185 -10.20 5.32 4.06
CA PHE A 185 -11.60 5.29 3.62
C PHE A 185 -12.57 5.33 4.82
N PRO A 186 -13.71 6.06 4.74
CA PRO A 186 -14.06 6.98 3.67
C PRO A 186 -13.14 8.22 3.69
N SER A 187 -12.97 8.86 2.53
CA SER A 187 -12.20 10.10 2.42
C SER A 187 -12.91 11.03 1.43
N PRO A 188 -13.10 12.32 1.77
CA PRO A 188 -12.81 12.95 3.07
C PRO A 188 -13.78 12.46 4.18
N ASP A 189 -13.30 12.23 5.39
CA ASP A 189 -14.12 11.90 6.59
C ASP A 189 -13.78 12.81 7.78
N SER A 190 -14.76 13.00 8.66
CA SER A 190 -14.63 13.95 9.78
C SER A 190 -13.94 13.39 11.03
N ASN A 191 -14.06 12.10 11.35
CA ASN A 191 -13.65 11.59 12.67
C ASN A 191 -13.22 10.12 12.74
N SER A 192 -13.63 9.25 11.82
CA SER A 192 -13.33 7.82 11.89
C SER A 192 -13.47 7.09 10.56
N GLY A 193 -12.63 6.08 10.35
CA GLY A 193 -12.64 5.28 9.14
C GLY A 193 -11.64 4.14 9.23
N THR A 194 -11.15 3.70 8.10
CA THR A 194 -10.24 2.57 8.00
C THR A 194 -8.98 2.98 7.26
N LEU A 195 -7.85 2.75 7.91
CA LEU A 195 -6.52 2.86 7.36
C LEU A 195 -6.16 1.53 6.68
N GLY A 196 -6.01 1.53 5.36
CA GLY A 196 -5.54 0.39 4.59
C GLY A 196 -4.03 0.44 4.41
N LEU A 197 -3.34 -0.68 4.60
CA LEU A 197 -1.92 -0.86 4.31
C LEU A 197 -1.76 -1.98 3.27
N LEU A 198 -0.81 -1.81 2.35
CA LEU A 198 -0.29 -2.90 1.55
C LEU A 198 1.16 -3.12 1.95
N ALA A 199 1.47 -4.30 2.51
CA ALA A 199 2.79 -4.64 3.00
C ALA A 199 3.34 -5.91 2.35
N ASP A 200 4.66 -6.00 2.24
CA ASP A 200 5.35 -7.23 1.85
C ASP A 200 5.27 -8.25 3.00
N ARG A 201 5.09 -9.52 2.64
CA ARG A 201 5.03 -10.65 3.57
C ARG A 201 5.66 -11.88 2.92
N GLY A 202 6.96 -12.05 3.12
CA GLY A 202 7.74 -13.03 2.37
C GLY A 202 7.63 -12.75 0.87
N ASP A 203 7.26 -13.77 0.09
CA ASP A 203 7.04 -13.64 -1.36
C ASP A 203 5.62 -13.17 -1.73
N SER A 204 4.80 -12.80 -0.74
CA SER A 204 3.40 -12.39 -0.92
C SER A 204 3.16 -10.95 -0.46
N LEU A 205 1.97 -10.42 -0.74
CA LEU A 205 1.52 -9.13 -0.21
C LEU A 205 0.39 -9.33 0.79
N ALA A 206 0.44 -8.61 1.90
CA ALA A 206 -0.63 -8.53 2.87
C ALA A 206 -1.38 -7.19 2.71
N SER A 207 -2.69 -7.27 2.51
CA SER A 207 -3.62 -6.16 2.65
C SER A 207 -4.13 -6.13 4.08
N ILE A 208 -3.89 -5.04 4.79
CA ILE A 208 -4.16 -4.91 6.22
C ILE A 208 -5.04 -3.68 6.44
N ASN A 209 -6.19 -3.87 7.06
CA ASN A 209 -7.15 -2.81 7.35
C ASN A 209 -7.20 -2.58 8.86
N LEU A 210 -7.01 -1.34 9.26
CA LEU A 210 -7.02 -0.89 10.65
C LEU A 210 -8.15 0.11 10.85
N ASP A 211 -9.07 -0.14 11.77
CA ASP A 211 -10.04 0.85 12.19
C ASP A 211 -9.33 1.98 12.91
N TRP A 212 -9.64 3.20 12.50
CA TRP A 212 -9.03 4.42 12.99
C TRP A 212 -10.06 5.43 13.47
N ASN A 213 -10.09 5.71 14.78
CA ASN A 213 -10.71 6.92 15.31
C ASN A 213 -9.64 8.00 15.45
N HIS A 214 -9.76 9.06 14.65
CA HIS A 214 -8.76 10.12 14.57
C HIS A 214 -9.26 11.47 15.10
N GLU A 215 -10.47 11.55 15.66
CA GLU A 215 -11.08 12.80 16.14
C GLU A 215 -10.14 13.59 17.06
N ALA A 216 -9.58 12.93 18.07
CA ALA A 216 -8.70 13.57 19.03
C ALA A 216 -7.34 13.94 18.40
N LEU A 217 -6.87 13.20 17.38
CA LEU A 217 -5.66 13.60 16.63
C LEU A 217 -5.93 14.85 15.80
N SER A 218 -7.02 14.84 15.04
CA SER A 218 -7.44 15.94 14.17
C SER A 218 -7.60 17.22 14.98
N ARG A 219 -8.18 17.16 16.19
CA ARG A 219 -8.25 18.32 17.10
C ARG A 219 -6.88 18.82 17.52
N THR A 220 -5.96 17.94 17.93
CA THR A 220 -4.60 18.34 18.34
C THR A 220 -3.83 18.95 17.17
N LEU A 221 -3.85 18.34 15.99
CA LEU A 221 -3.11 18.83 14.81
C LEU A 221 -3.69 20.16 14.30
N ARG A 222 -5.01 20.33 14.26
CA ARG A 222 -5.66 21.60 13.89
C ARG A 222 -5.33 22.75 14.84
N ALA A 223 -4.96 22.46 16.09
CA ALA A 223 -4.58 23.47 17.07
C ALA A 223 -3.11 23.94 16.91
N GLN A 224 -2.28 23.20 16.17
CA GLN A 224 -0.91 23.59 15.84
C GLN A 224 -0.97 24.59 14.67
N LYS A 225 -0.73 25.87 14.97
CA LYS A 225 -0.63 26.96 13.97
C LYS A 225 0.80 27.20 13.56
#